data_AF-A0A0R3SJ64-F1
#
_entry.id   AF-A0A0R3SJ64-F1
#
_cell.length_a   1.000
_cell.length_b   1.000
_cell.length_c   1.000
_cell.angle_alpha   90.00
_cell.angle_beta   90.00
_cell.angle_gamma   90.00
#
_symmetry.space_group_name_H-M   'P 1'
#
loop_
_entity.id
_entity.type
_entity.pdbx_description
1 polymer ?
#
loop_
_entity_poly.entity_id
_entity_poly.type
_entity_poly.pdbx_seq_one_letter_code
_entity_poly.pdbx_strand_id
1 'polypeptide(L)'
;LYALKDLLCVHCLTSSSSVVNKQFIPCLLLSKHYPDGYPAKVVVNKDGIHMTGRSQPVSNSLLISWNCILRWQQMRLSTSSSVFRVYIVGLVHPCTPDDPEASNILLINQKLKIKDEDTNVKIPAGHSFKIDGFAHDASLDFCCLIISLDNRSDCDAISTAFQNYALCDSKDREYRGHACDYIQELPLSELKKYRALVYVSGDGVLHELVNGLFSRGDVTSFPLLACIPAGSGNAMASAICYRSGISTQRNLLKSCGILLALPNSPDSFIPHKPSVPFQLKSYWQMHKPMILEADNWTQPRLCSVAVSWGFISEVDLRSDFMRILGSVRFQIIFAYLLMSNLVM
;
A
#
# COMPACT_ATOMS: atom_id res chain seq x y z
N LEU A 1 0.56 11.83 -15.50
CA LEU A 1 -0.55 11.17 -16.22
C LEU A 1 0.06 10.46 -17.41
N TYR A 2 -0.11 9.16 -17.47
CA TYR A 2 0.77 8.30 -18.24
C TYR A 2 -0.02 7.23 -18.97
N ALA A 3 0.35 6.93 -20.21
CA ALA A 3 -0.25 5.82 -20.95
C ALA A 3 0.21 4.49 -20.32
N LEU A 4 -0.56 3.39 -20.42
CA LEU A 4 -0.12 2.13 -19.79
C LEU A 4 1.20 1.58 -20.38
N LYS A 5 1.55 1.98 -21.62
CA LYS A 5 2.88 1.71 -22.21
C LYS A 5 4.01 2.34 -21.40
N ASP A 6 3.67 3.35 -20.62
CA ASP A 6 4.57 4.09 -19.77
C ASP A 6 4.37 3.70 -18.29
N LEU A 7 3.55 2.71 -17.90
CA LEU A 7 3.40 2.23 -16.51
C LEU A 7 3.87 0.76 -16.34
N LEU A 8 5.03 0.56 -15.72
CA LEU A 8 5.54 -0.70 -15.19
C LEU A 8 4.93 -0.95 -13.82
N CYS A 9 3.91 -1.78 -13.83
CA CYS A 9 3.36 -2.36 -12.63
C CYS A 9 4.39 -3.29 -11.98
N VAL A 10 4.76 -3.03 -10.72
CA VAL A 10 5.75 -3.80 -9.95
C VAL A 10 5.35 -5.29 -9.87
N HIS A 11 4.07 -5.61 -10.08
CA HIS A 11 3.58 -6.98 -10.12
C HIS A 11 2.43 -7.20 -11.13
N CYS A 12 2.52 -6.66 -12.35
CA CYS A 12 1.61 -7.11 -13.41
C CYS A 12 2.26 -8.20 -14.22
N LEU A 13 1.79 -9.42 -14.02
CA LEU A 13 2.07 -10.53 -14.92
C LEU A 13 1.19 -10.35 -16.16
N THR A 14 1.76 -10.40 -17.36
CA THR A 14 0.97 -10.73 -18.55
C THR A 14 0.46 -12.16 -18.36
N SER A 15 -0.86 -12.33 -18.40
CA SER A 15 -1.51 -13.59 -18.02
C SER A 15 -0.98 -14.82 -18.75
N SER A 16 -0.91 -15.93 -18.01
CA SER A 16 -0.83 -17.31 -18.48
C SER A 16 -2.08 -17.74 -19.27
N SER A 17 -1.97 -18.81 -20.06
CA SER A 17 -3.00 -19.37 -20.95
C SER A 17 -4.37 -19.71 -20.32
N SER A 18 -4.50 -19.73 -18.98
CA SER A 18 -5.71 -20.10 -18.24
C SER A 18 -6.87 -19.10 -18.33
N VAL A 19 -6.61 -17.84 -18.68
CA VAL A 19 -7.64 -16.78 -18.77
C VAL A 19 -8.35 -16.77 -20.13
N VAL A 20 -7.75 -17.39 -21.14
CA VAL A 20 -8.26 -17.41 -22.53
C VAL A 20 -9.67 -18.02 -22.63
N ASN A 21 -10.05 -18.90 -21.69
CA ASN A 21 -11.35 -19.57 -21.67
C ASN A 21 -12.47 -18.81 -20.91
N LYS A 22 -12.19 -17.65 -20.29
CA LYS A 22 -13.19 -16.89 -19.52
C LYS A 22 -13.82 -15.78 -20.36
N GLN A 23 -15.12 -15.55 -20.16
CA GLN A 23 -15.82 -14.44 -20.81
C GLN A 23 -15.37 -13.10 -20.20
N PHE A 24 -14.81 -12.23 -21.04
CA PHE A 24 -14.47 -10.87 -20.67
C PHE A 24 -15.68 -9.95 -20.82
N ILE A 25 -15.91 -9.14 -19.80
CA ILE A 25 -16.97 -8.15 -19.74
C ILE A 25 -16.50 -6.88 -20.48
N PRO A 26 -17.25 -6.36 -21.47
CA PRO A 26 -16.93 -5.09 -22.09
C PRO A 26 -17.14 -3.94 -21.09
N CYS A 27 -16.19 -3.01 -21.03
CA CYS A 27 -16.24 -1.86 -20.12
C CYS A 27 -15.63 -0.61 -20.76
N LEU A 28 -15.90 0.55 -20.16
CA LEU A 28 -15.23 1.81 -20.48
C LEU A 28 -14.28 2.18 -19.34
N LEU A 29 -13.02 2.46 -19.69
CA LEU A 29 -12.03 2.96 -18.74
C LEU A 29 -11.95 4.48 -18.85
N LEU A 30 -12.28 5.18 -17.77
CA LEU A 30 -12.33 6.64 -17.77
C LEU A 30 -11.00 7.21 -17.27
N SER A 31 -10.45 8.17 -18.01
CA SER A 31 -9.27 8.93 -17.60
C SER A 31 -9.39 10.38 -18.02
N LYS A 32 -8.51 11.25 -17.52
CA LYS A 32 -8.47 12.66 -17.93
C LYS A 32 -8.22 12.84 -19.44
N HIS A 33 -7.53 11.89 -20.08
CA HIS A 33 -7.25 11.92 -21.52
C HIS A 33 -8.37 11.31 -22.36
N TYR A 34 -9.20 10.47 -21.75
CA TYR A 34 -10.33 9.79 -22.38
C TYR A 34 -11.60 10.07 -21.55
N PRO A 35 -12.09 11.32 -21.56
CA PRO A 35 -13.29 11.69 -20.81
C PRO A 35 -14.53 10.91 -21.30
N ASP A 36 -14.55 10.55 -22.58
CA ASP A 36 -15.61 9.73 -23.20
C ASP A 36 -15.41 8.22 -22.99
N GLY A 37 -14.34 7.83 -22.29
CA GLY A 37 -14.00 6.45 -21.98
C GLY A 37 -13.21 5.73 -23.06
N TYR A 38 -12.20 4.98 -22.63
CA TYR A 38 -11.45 4.05 -23.47
C TYR A 38 -12.13 2.67 -23.46
N PRO A 39 -12.60 2.15 -24.61
CA PRO A 39 -13.20 0.82 -24.66
C PRO A 39 -12.20 -0.28 -24.32
N ALA A 40 -12.53 -1.07 -23.33
CA ALA A 40 -11.71 -2.18 -22.84
C ALA A 40 -12.59 -3.39 -22.54
N LYS A 41 -11.94 -4.47 -22.11
CA LYS A 41 -12.62 -5.62 -21.55
C LYS A 41 -11.94 -6.04 -20.25
N VAL A 42 -12.73 -6.44 -19.28
CA VAL A 42 -12.28 -6.83 -17.94
C VAL A 42 -12.82 -8.20 -17.57
N VAL A 43 -12.03 -8.99 -16.86
CA VAL A 43 -12.53 -10.17 -16.15
C VAL A 43 -11.89 -10.23 -14.78
N VAL A 44 -12.67 -10.59 -13.76
CA VAL A 44 -12.21 -10.71 -12.38
C VAL A 44 -12.17 -12.19 -11.99
N ASN A 45 -11.14 -12.59 -11.24
CA ASN A 45 -11.02 -13.94 -10.71
C ASN A 45 -10.35 -13.91 -9.32
N LYS A 46 -9.97 -15.07 -8.78
CA LYS A 46 -9.26 -15.17 -7.50
C LYS A 46 -7.87 -14.51 -7.49
N ASP A 47 -7.26 -14.30 -8.65
CA ASP A 47 -5.89 -13.81 -8.79
C ASP A 47 -5.85 -12.27 -8.89
N GLY A 48 -6.89 -11.68 -9.48
CA GLY A 48 -7.02 -10.24 -9.61
C GLY A 48 -8.00 -9.78 -10.69
N ILE A 49 -7.76 -8.56 -11.17
CA ILE A 49 -8.47 -7.94 -12.29
C ILE A 49 -7.61 -8.13 -13.54
N HIS A 50 -8.12 -8.87 -14.50
CA HIS A 50 -7.52 -9.01 -15.82
C HIS A 50 -8.13 -7.99 -16.78
N MET A 51 -7.30 -7.26 -17.50
CA MET A 51 -7.75 -6.19 -18.40
C MET A 51 -7.12 -6.33 -19.78
N THR A 52 -7.89 -6.04 -20.83
CA THR A 52 -7.40 -5.98 -22.21
C THR A 52 -8.02 -4.81 -22.96
N GLY A 53 -7.28 -4.20 -23.89
CA GLY A 53 -7.78 -3.12 -24.74
C GLY A 53 -8.68 -3.64 -25.86
N ARG A 54 -9.45 -2.74 -26.49
CA ARG A 54 -10.43 -3.08 -27.55
C ARG A 54 -9.88 -3.98 -28.67
N SER A 55 -8.66 -3.70 -29.12
CA SER A 55 -8.01 -4.32 -30.28
C SER A 55 -6.97 -5.39 -29.91
N GLN A 56 -6.87 -5.77 -28.63
CA GLN A 56 -5.85 -6.70 -28.17
C GLN A 56 -6.42 -8.10 -27.87
N PRO A 57 -5.66 -9.17 -28.16
CA PRO A 57 -6.09 -10.52 -27.83
C PRO A 57 -6.15 -10.70 -26.30
N VAL A 58 -7.14 -11.47 -25.83
CA VAL A 58 -7.33 -11.78 -24.40
C VAL A 58 -6.13 -12.51 -23.78
N SER A 59 -5.31 -13.18 -24.60
CA SER A 59 -4.05 -13.81 -24.20
C SER A 59 -3.03 -12.82 -23.64
N ASN A 60 -3.13 -11.53 -24.01
CA ASN A 60 -2.21 -10.47 -23.54
C ASN A 60 -2.87 -9.60 -22.45
N SER A 61 -3.79 -10.17 -21.67
CA SER A 61 -4.41 -9.42 -20.58
C SER A 61 -3.41 -9.05 -19.49
N LEU A 62 -3.53 -7.82 -19.01
CA LEU A 62 -2.82 -7.29 -17.85
C LEU A 62 -3.51 -7.78 -16.57
N LEU A 63 -2.78 -8.44 -15.68
CA LEU A 63 -3.27 -8.81 -14.35
C LEU A 63 -2.90 -7.75 -13.32
N ILE A 64 -3.90 -7.17 -12.65
CA ILE A 64 -3.76 -6.37 -11.43
C ILE A 64 -4.18 -7.25 -10.26
N SER A 65 -3.21 -7.72 -9.47
CA SER A 65 -3.49 -8.58 -8.31
C SER A 65 -4.28 -7.84 -7.23
N TRP A 66 -5.08 -8.58 -6.47
CA TRP A 66 -5.88 -8.01 -5.38
C TRP A 66 -5.04 -7.29 -4.30
N ASN A 67 -3.81 -7.75 -4.04
CA ASN A 67 -2.88 -7.09 -3.11
C ASN A 67 -2.48 -5.67 -3.55
N CYS A 68 -2.63 -5.35 -4.84
CA CYS A 68 -2.35 -4.01 -5.36
C CYS A 68 -3.53 -3.04 -5.13
N ILE A 69 -4.70 -3.54 -4.70
CA ILE A 69 -5.90 -2.72 -4.51
C ILE A 69 -5.95 -2.26 -3.06
N LEU A 70 -5.74 -0.96 -2.86
CA LEU A 70 -5.79 -0.34 -1.53
C LEU A 70 -7.21 0.00 -1.12
N ARG A 71 -8.02 0.49 -2.06
CA ARG A 71 -9.40 0.91 -1.82
C ARG A 71 -10.19 0.83 -3.13
N TRP A 72 -11.48 0.62 -3.02
CA TRP A 72 -12.39 0.77 -4.14
C TRP A 72 -13.73 1.34 -3.69
N GLN A 73 -14.49 1.92 -4.62
CA GLN A 73 -15.82 2.46 -4.41
C GLN A 73 -16.68 2.14 -5.62
N GLN A 74 -17.92 1.72 -5.40
CA GLN A 74 -18.93 1.58 -6.45
C GLN A 74 -19.93 2.73 -6.34
N MET A 75 -20.14 3.43 -7.45
CA MET A 75 -21.18 4.44 -7.60
C MET A 75 -22.18 3.93 -8.64
N ARG A 76 -23.44 3.76 -8.26
CA ARG A 76 -24.51 3.41 -9.20
C ARG A 76 -24.95 4.69 -9.92
N LEU A 77 -24.85 4.68 -11.26
CA LEU A 77 -25.32 5.78 -12.10
C LEU A 77 -26.80 5.58 -12.46
N SER A 78 -27.23 4.34 -12.65
CA SER A 78 -28.60 3.98 -12.97
C SER A 78 -28.98 2.61 -12.36
N THR A 79 -30.16 2.09 -12.72
CA THR A 79 -30.59 0.74 -12.33
C THR A 79 -29.74 -0.38 -12.94
N SER A 80 -29.04 -0.11 -14.05
CA SER A 80 -28.21 -1.09 -14.76
C SER A 80 -26.73 -0.72 -14.85
N SER A 81 -26.36 0.54 -14.64
CA SER A 81 -24.99 1.02 -14.80
C SER A 81 -24.32 1.41 -13.48
N SER A 82 -23.05 1.05 -13.35
CA SER A 82 -22.20 1.39 -12.20
C SER A 82 -20.81 1.81 -12.66
N VAL A 83 -20.23 2.73 -11.89
CA VAL A 83 -18.83 3.14 -12.00
C VAL A 83 -18.08 2.63 -10.78
N PHE A 84 -16.98 1.93 -11.02
CA PHE A 84 -16.05 1.47 -10.00
C PHE A 84 -14.82 2.37 -10.03
N ARG A 85 -14.54 3.03 -8.91
CA ARG A 85 -13.29 3.77 -8.69
C ARG A 85 -12.36 2.92 -7.85
N VAL A 86 -11.20 2.56 -8.39
CA VAL A 86 -10.26 1.60 -7.80
C VAL A 86 -8.91 2.29 -7.61
N TYR A 87 -8.44 2.35 -6.37
CA TYR A 87 -7.16 2.92 -6.00
C TYR A 87 -6.11 1.82 -5.91
N ILE A 88 -5.09 1.93 -6.76
CA ILE A 88 -4.10 0.89 -7.01
C ILE A 88 -2.72 1.40 -6.62
N VAL A 89 -2.02 0.58 -5.83
CA VAL A 89 -0.66 0.81 -5.35
C VAL A 89 0.34 -0.05 -6.13
N GLY A 90 1.61 0.34 -6.13
CA GLY A 90 2.67 -0.43 -6.80
C GLY A 90 2.69 -0.32 -8.32
N LEU A 91 1.99 0.66 -8.91
CA LEU A 91 2.13 1.02 -10.31
C LEU A 91 3.24 2.07 -10.46
N VAL A 92 4.32 1.73 -11.16
CA VAL A 92 5.50 2.60 -11.36
C VAL A 92 5.58 3.01 -12.83
N HIS A 93 6.03 4.22 -13.13
CA HIS A 93 6.12 4.71 -14.51
C HIS A 93 7.53 4.51 -15.12
N PRO A 94 7.76 3.72 -16.20
CA PRO A 94 9.04 3.55 -16.88
C PRO A 94 9.71 4.82 -17.34
N CYS A 95 8.96 5.83 -17.80
CA CYS A 95 9.57 7.07 -18.28
C CYS A 95 9.69 8.14 -17.19
N THR A 96 9.76 7.76 -15.90
CA THR A 96 10.29 8.66 -14.86
C THR A 96 11.82 8.56 -14.95
N PRO A 97 12.51 9.47 -15.65
CA PRO A 97 13.87 9.23 -16.16
C PRO A 97 14.94 9.17 -15.06
N ASP A 98 14.61 9.64 -13.85
CA ASP A 98 15.56 9.86 -12.76
C ASP A 98 15.20 9.09 -11.47
N ASP A 99 14.43 8.00 -11.56
CA ASP A 99 14.11 7.16 -10.40
C ASP A 99 14.95 5.86 -10.37
N PRO A 100 16.17 5.90 -9.80
CA PRO A 100 17.00 4.70 -9.63
C PRO A 100 16.34 3.66 -8.70
N GLU A 101 15.38 4.04 -7.85
CA GLU A 101 14.65 3.12 -6.96
C GLU A 101 13.67 2.27 -7.76
N ALA A 102 12.92 2.88 -8.69
CA ALA A 102 12.07 2.17 -9.65
C ALA A 102 12.85 1.14 -10.49
N SER A 103 14.03 1.52 -10.98
CA SER A 103 14.91 0.65 -11.77
C SER A 103 15.43 -0.55 -10.96
N ASN A 104 15.75 -0.35 -9.69
CA ASN A 104 16.20 -1.45 -8.80
C ASN A 104 15.07 -2.44 -8.49
N ILE A 105 13.85 -1.95 -8.24
CA ILE A 105 12.68 -2.80 -7.97
C ILE A 105 12.33 -3.66 -9.19
N LEU A 106 12.47 -3.10 -10.40
CA LEU A 106 12.30 -3.82 -11.66
C LEU A 106 13.32 -4.96 -11.82
N LEU A 107 14.60 -4.67 -11.55
CA LEU A 107 15.68 -5.65 -11.63
C LEU A 107 15.49 -6.80 -10.63
N ILE A 108 14.92 -6.51 -9.45
CA ILE A 108 14.71 -7.49 -8.39
C ILE A 108 13.49 -8.37 -8.67
N ASN A 109 12.38 -7.81 -9.17
CA ASN A 109 11.25 -8.61 -9.62
C ASN A 109 11.63 -9.56 -10.76
N GLN A 110 12.50 -9.14 -11.66
CA GLN A 110 13.07 -10.05 -12.68
C GLN A 110 13.85 -11.20 -12.03
N LYS A 111 14.67 -10.94 -11.01
CA LYS A 111 15.43 -11.98 -10.28
C LYS A 111 14.55 -12.92 -9.45
N LEU A 112 13.47 -12.43 -8.84
CA LEU A 112 12.51 -13.27 -8.11
C LEU A 112 11.77 -14.21 -9.06
N LYS A 113 11.36 -13.72 -10.25
CA LYS A 113 10.75 -14.56 -11.30
C LYS A 113 11.70 -15.65 -11.82
N ILE A 114 12.99 -15.37 -11.95
CA ILE A 114 14.00 -16.34 -12.41
C ILE A 114 14.16 -17.54 -11.44
N LYS A 115 13.81 -17.39 -10.15
CA LYS A 115 13.92 -18.48 -9.18
C LYS A 115 12.73 -19.44 -9.14
N ASP A 116 11.57 -19.06 -9.68
CA ASP A 116 10.35 -19.89 -9.70
C ASP A 116 10.20 -20.72 -10.99
N GLU A 117 11.01 -20.48 -12.02
CA GLU A 117 10.92 -21.18 -13.31
C GLU A 117 12.26 -21.87 -13.66
N ASP A 118 12.48 -23.06 -13.09
CA ASP A 118 13.41 -24.01 -13.71
C ASP A 118 12.88 -24.40 -15.09
N THR A 119 13.67 -24.08 -16.11
CA THR A 119 13.59 -24.42 -17.55
C THR A 119 12.95 -23.40 -18.52
N ASN A 120 13.83 -22.91 -19.41
CA ASN A 120 13.62 -22.16 -20.66
C ASN A 120 13.22 -20.68 -20.59
N VAL A 121 14.27 -19.86 -20.61
CA VAL A 121 14.32 -18.42 -20.83
C VAL A 121 13.27 -17.94 -21.85
N LYS A 122 12.19 -17.33 -21.34
CA LYS A 122 11.43 -16.31 -22.05
C LYS A 122 11.80 -14.95 -21.47
N ILE A 123 12.51 -14.17 -22.27
CA ILE A 123 12.68 -12.73 -22.05
C ILE A 123 11.26 -12.14 -21.91
N PRO A 124 10.95 -11.34 -20.87
CA PRO A 124 9.67 -10.68 -20.77
C PRO A 124 9.46 -9.83 -22.03
N ALA A 125 8.43 -10.15 -22.82
CA ALA A 125 8.08 -9.34 -23.97
C ALA A 125 7.83 -7.91 -23.48
N GLY A 126 8.55 -6.93 -24.04
CA GLY A 126 8.31 -5.52 -23.77
C GLY A 126 6.81 -5.23 -23.92
N HIS A 127 6.21 -4.63 -22.89
CA HIS A 127 4.77 -4.40 -22.84
C HIS A 127 4.35 -3.42 -23.97
N SER A 128 3.83 -3.94 -25.08
CA SER A 128 3.22 -3.13 -26.16
C SER A 128 1.78 -2.69 -25.83
N PHE A 129 1.43 -2.65 -24.54
CA PHE A 129 0.07 -2.51 -24.06
C PHE A 129 -0.25 -1.03 -23.79
N LYS A 130 -1.00 -0.38 -24.68
CA LYS A 130 -1.45 1.01 -24.52
C LYS A 130 -2.90 1.02 -24.00
N ILE A 131 -3.08 1.24 -22.71
CA ILE A 131 -4.38 1.56 -22.10
C ILE A 131 -4.30 2.93 -21.44
N ASP A 132 -5.18 3.83 -21.82
CA ASP A 132 -5.17 5.20 -21.31
C ASP A 132 -6.40 5.42 -20.41
N GLY A 133 -6.43 4.66 -19.31
CA GLY A 133 -7.57 4.57 -18.38
C GLY A 133 -7.25 4.95 -16.92
N PHE A 134 -6.02 5.37 -16.63
CA PHE A 134 -5.57 5.63 -15.27
C PHE A 134 -5.37 7.13 -15.04
N ALA A 135 -5.97 7.65 -13.97
CA ALA A 135 -5.69 8.99 -13.47
C ALA A 135 -4.59 8.90 -12.39
N HIS A 136 -3.54 9.72 -12.53
CA HIS A 136 -2.51 9.88 -11.50
C HIS A 136 -2.95 11.00 -10.56
N ASP A 137 -3.08 10.67 -9.27
CA ASP A 137 -3.29 11.68 -8.22
C ASP A 137 -1.93 12.15 -7.73
N ALA A 138 -1.54 13.36 -8.14
CA ALA A 138 -0.26 13.97 -7.81
C ALA A 138 -0.05 14.14 -6.29
N SER A 139 -1.10 14.08 -5.48
CA SER A 139 -1.00 14.20 -4.03
C SER A 139 -0.56 12.91 -3.34
N LEU A 140 -0.74 11.74 -3.96
CA LEU A 140 -0.56 10.45 -3.30
C LEU A 140 0.32 9.44 -4.05
N ASP A 141 0.73 9.73 -5.28
CA ASP A 141 1.48 8.79 -6.14
C ASP A 141 0.78 7.41 -6.31
N PHE A 142 -0.54 7.40 -6.11
CA PHE A 142 -1.44 6.26 -6.34
C PHE A 142 -2.12 6.40 -7.71
N CYS A 143 -2.40 5.26 -8.33
CA CYS A 143 -3.13 5.22 -9.59
C CYS A 143 -4.61 4.97 -9.32
N CYS A 144 -5.46 5.83 -9.86
CA CYS A 144 -6.90 5.66 -9.82
C CYS A 144 -7.39 5.10 -11.16
N LEU A 145 -7.94 3.90 -11.13
CA LEU A 145 -8.60 3.26 -12.26
C LEU A 145 -10.10 3.43 -12.13
N ILE A 146 -10.75 3.96 -13.16
CA ILE A 146 -12.20 4.11 -13.20
C ILE A 146 -12.77 3.15 -14.25
N ILE A 147 -13.57 2.18 -13.82
CA ILE A 147 -14.23 1.18 -14.67
C ILE A 147 -15.72 1.49 -14.71
N SER A 148 -16.25 1.80 -15.90
CA SER A 148 -17.69 1.98 -16.12
C SER A 148 -18.27 0.74 -16.79
N LEU A 149 -19.41 0.29 -16.27
CA LEU A 149 -20.19 -0.84 -16.76
C LEU A 149 -21.65 -0.44 -16.90
N ASP A 150 -22.29 -0.89 -17.98
CA ASP A 150 -23.67 -0.53 -18.30
C ASP A 150 -24.68 -1.69 -18.15
N ASN A 151 -24.21 -2.84 -17.66
CA ASN A 151 -25.02 -4.04 -17.42
C ASN A 151 -25.04 -4.43 -15.93
N ARG A 152 -26.24 -4.66 -15.40
CA ARG A 152 -26.47 -4.99 -13.98
C ARG A 152 -25.79 -6.28 -13.56
N SER A 153 -25.93 -7.36 -14.34
CA SER A 153 -25.34 -8.66 -13.98
C SER A 153 -23.83 -8.57 -13.86
N ASP A 154 -23.21 -7.80 -14.75
CA ASP A 154 -21.77 -7.59 -14.79
C ASP A 154 -21.30 -6.71 -13.63
N CYS A 155 -22.09 -5.67 -13.29
CA CYS A 155 -21.85 -4.86 -12.10
C CYS A 155 -21.90 -5.71 -10.82
N ASP A 156 -22.89 -6.59 -10.69
CA ASP A 156 -23.07 -7.44 -9.52
C ASP A 156 -21.92 -8.48 -9.41
N ALA A 157 -21.48 -9.04 -10.54
CA ALA A 157 -20.34 -9.95 -10.59
C ALA A 157 -19.02 -9.27 -10.17
N ILE A 158 -18.75 -8.06 -10.68
CA ILE A 158 -17.56 -7.29 -10.29
C ILE A 158 -17.65 -6.89 -8.81
N SER A 159 -18.80 -6.37 -8.35
CA SER A 159 -19.00 -5.98 -6.94
C SER A 159 -18.76 -7.15 -5.99
N THR A 160 -19.28 -8.34 -6.32
CA THR A 160 -19.07 -9.57 -5.55
C THR A 160 -17.58 -9.95 -5.49
N ALA A 161 -16.86 -9.86 -6.61
CA ALA A 161 -15.42 -10.15 -6.62
C ALA A 161 -14.63 -9.17 -5.74
N PHE A 162 -14.93 -7.87 -5.81
CA PHE A 162 -14.30 -6.87 -4.97
C PHE A 162 -14.61 -7.06 -3.48
N GLN A 163 -15.85 -7.39 -3.13
CA GLN A 163 -16.23 -7.70 -1.74
C GLN A 163 -15.55 -8.96 -1.21
N ASN A 164 -15.32 -9.96 -2.06
CA ASN A 164 -14.71 -11.23 -1.66
C ASN A 164 -13.18 -11.17 -1.58
N TYR A 165 -12.53 -10.50 -2.54
CA TYR A 165 -11.08 -10.56 -2.71
C TYR A 165 -10.34 -9.27 -2.35
N ALA A 166 -11.04 -8.12 -2.31
CA ALA A 166 -10.49 -6.82 -1.96
C ALA A 166 -11.38 -6.10 -0.93
N LEU A 167 -11.83 -6.87 0.08
CA LEU A 167 -12.58 -6.31 1.20
C LEU A 167 -11.74 -5.22 1.89
N CYS A 168 -12.26 -4.00 1.87
CA CYS A 168 -11.63 -2.85 2.48
C CYS A 168 -12.70 -2.09 3.25
N ASP A 169 -12.39 -1.75 4.50
CA ASP A 169 -13.17 -0.82 5.30
C ASP A 169 -12.26 0.34 5.73
N SER A 170 -12.83 1.54 5.88
CA SER A 170 -12.10 2.73 6.28
C SER A 170 -12.83 3.41 7.43
N LYS A 171 -12.13 3.56 8.55
CA LYS A 171 -12.65 4.28 9.72
C LYS A 171 -11.82 5.53 9.98
N ASP A 172 -12.47 6.69 9.93
CA ASP A 172 -11.82 7.96 10.23
C ASP A 172 -11.59 8.12 11.74
N ARG A 173 -10.52 8.83 12.08
CA ARG A 173 -10.20 9.18 13.46
C ARG A 173 -10.95 10.43 13.89
N GLU A 174 -11.70 10.33 14.97
CA GLU A 174 -12.47 11.44 15.52
C GLU A 174 -11.72 12.13 16.68
N TYR A 175 -10.92 11.38 17.45
CA TYR A 175 -10.17 11.89 18.59
C TYR A 175 -8.85 11.12 18.84
N ARG A 176 -8.11 11.52 19.88
CA ARG A 176 -6.88 10.84 20.34
C ARG A 176 -7.23 9.58 21.13
N GLY A 177 -6.72 8.42 20.70
CA GLY A 177 -7.07 7.14 21.32
C GLY A 177 -8.14 6.36 20.55
N HIS A 178 -8.88 7.00 19.65
CA HIS A 178 -9.97 6.34 18.91
C HIS A 178 -9.54 5.06 18.19
N ALA A 179 -8.32 4.99 17.63
CA ALA A 179 -7.86 3.77 16.96
C ALA A 179 -7.58 2.62 17.95
N CYS A 180 -7.20 2.95 19.19
CA CYS A 180 -7.05 1.99 20.27
C CYS A 180 -8.42 1.43 20.67
N ASP A 181 -9.36 2.33 20.96
CA ASP A 181 -10.71 1.97 21.43
C ASP A 181 -11.46 1.17 20.37
N TYR A 182 -11.42 1.62 19.10
CA TYR A 182 -12.04 0.91 17.98
C TYR A 182 -11.52 -0.52 17.85
N ILE A 183 -10.20 -0.72 17.92
CA ILE A 183 -9.62 -2.07 17.83
C ILE A 183 -9.91 -2.90 19.06
N GLN A 184 -10.04 -2.32 20.25
CA GLN A 184 -10.45 -3.04 21.45
C GLN A 184 -11.89 -3.54 21.35
N GLU A 185 -12.79 -2.71 20.84
CA GLU A 185 -14.22 -3.00 20.75
C GLU A 185 -14.60 -3.88 19.54
N LEU A 186 -13.80 -3.87 18.48
CA LEU A 186 -14.10 -4.62 17.25
C LEU A 186 -14.18 -6.14 17.55
N PRO A 187 -15.28 -6.83 17.22
CA PRO A 187 -15.38 -8.27 17.46
C PRO A 187 -14.27 -9.05 16.74
N LEU A 188 -13.69 -10.06 17.39
CA LEU A 188 -12.60 -10.85 16.82
C LEU A 188 -12.98 -11.51 15.48
N SER A 189 -14.24 -11.91 15.32
CA SER A 189 -14.78 -12.46 14.09
C SER A 189 -14.73 -11.46 12.93
N GLU A 190 -14.92 -10.17 13.20
CA GLU A 190 -14.79 -9.10 12.20
C GLU A 190 -13.32 -8.81 11.93
N LEU A 191 -12.49 -8.67 12.97
CA LEU A 191 -11.07 -8.42 12.82
C LEU A 191 -10.37 -9.49 11.96
N LYS A 192 -10.74 -10.77 12.14
CA LYS A 192 -10.20 -11.90 11.37
C LYS A 192 -10.60 -11.93 9.89
N LYS A 193 -11.59 -11.14 9.46
CA LYS A 193 -11.90 -10.98 8.03
C LYS A 193 -10.81 -10.24 7.29
N TYR A 194 -10.05 -9.40 7.98
CA TYR A 194 -9.01 -8.56 7.40
C TYR A 194 -7.65 -9.25 7.48
N ARG A 195 -6.96 -9.30 6.33
CA ARG A 195 -5.60 -9.81 6.24
C ARG A 195 -4.58 -8.90 6.95
N ALA A 196 -4.81 -7.60 6.87
CA ALA A 196 -3.92 -6.59 7.39
C ALA A 196 -4.69 -5.36 7.86
N LEU A 197 -4.13 -4.65 8.83
CA LEU A 197 -4.57 -3.33 9.25
C LEU A 197 -3.62 -2.30 8.64
N VAL A 198 -4.16 -1.42 7.79
CA VAL A 198 -3.41 -0.35 7.15
C VAL A 198 -3.74 0.96 7.83
N TYR A 199 -2.74 1.66 8.39
CA TYR A 199 -2.94 2.99 8.94
C TYR A 199 -2.36 4.06 8.01
N VAL A 200 -3.15 5.11 7.78
CA VAL A 200 -2.77 6.28 6.97
C VAL A 200 -2.50 7.44 7.92
N SER A 201 -1.30 7.48 8.51
CA SER A 201 -0.94 8.48 9.53
C SER A 201 0.56 8.45 9.85
N GLY A 202 0.95 9.04 10.99
CA GLY A 202 2.27 8.89 11.59
C GLY A 202 2.34 7.80 12.67
N ASP A 203 3.48 7.72 13.36
CA ASP A 203 3.78 6.67 14.34
C ASP A 203 2.80 6.60 15.54
N GLY A 204 2.09 7.70 15.83
CA GLY A 204 1.10 7.75 16.91
C GLY A 204 -0.10 6.82 16.69
N VAL A 205 -0.57 6.65 15.45
CA VAL A 205 -1.66 5.69 15.17
C VAL A 205 -1.18 4.26 15.33
N LEU A 206 0.06 3.95 14.92
CA LEU A 206 0.65 2.63 15.17
C LEU A 206 0.67 2.33 16.68
N HIS A 207 1.05 3.32 17.50
CA HIS A 207 1.03 3.18 18.95
C HIS A 207 -0.38 2.87 19.48
N GLU A 208 -1.41 3.59 19.02
CA GLU A 208 -2.81 3.32 19.39
C GLU A 208 -3.25 1.90 18.98
N LEU A 209 -3.01 1.49 17.74
CA LEU A 209 -3.40 0.18 17.22
C LEU A 209 -2.72 -0.98 17.98
N VAL A 210 -1.40 -0.88 18.17
CA VAL A 210 -0.61 -1.94 18.84
C VAL A 210 -1.01 -2.09 20.30
N ASN A 211 -1.29 -0.99 21.00
CA ASN A 211 -1.77 -1.06 22.39
C ASN A 211 -3.22 -1.54 22.49
N GLY A 212 -4.08 -1.16 21.55
CA GLY A 212 -5.43 -1.69 21.44
C GLY A 212 -5.42 -3.22 21.27
N LEU A 213 -4.60 -3.73 20.34
CA LEU A 213 -4.39 -5.16 20.17
C LEU A 213 -3.80 -5.84 21.41
N PHE A 214 -2.83 -5.20 22.07
CA PHE A 214 -2.16 -5.76 23.26
C PHE A 214 -3.10 -5.92 24.45
N SER A 215 -4.02 -4.97 24.63
CA SER A 215 -5.00 -5.02 25.72
C SER A 215 -6.09 -6.09 25.53
N ARG A 216 -6.16 -6.71 24.36
CA ARG A 216 -7.16 -7.75 24.07
C ARG A 216 -6.70 -9.11 24.57
N GLY A 217 -7.51 -9.73 25.43
CA GLY A 217 -7.26 -11.10 25.89
C GLY A 217 -7.55 -12.19 24.86
N ASP A 218 -8.25 -11.88 23.76
CA ASP A 218 -8.68 -12.84 22.74
C ASP A 218 -7.77 -12.89 21.49
N VAL A 219 -6.76 -12.01 21.42
CA VAL A 219 -5.80 -11.96 20.31
C VAL A 219 -4.55 -12.77 20.67
N THR A 220 -4.33 -13.88 19.98
CA THR A 220 -3.15 -14.73 20.16
C THR A 220 -1.95 -14.29 19.32
N SER A 221 -2.20 -13.60 18.21
CA SER A 221 -1.18 -13.08 17.29
C SER A 221 -1.69 -11.80 16.64
N PHE A 222 -0.82 -10.82 16.49
CA PHE A 222 -1.20 -9.54 15.88
C PHE A 222 -1.45 -9.74 14.38
N PRO A 223 -2.47 -9.10 13.80
CA PRO A 223 -2.63 -9.04 12.35
C PRO A 223 -1.44 -8.31 11.72
N LEU A 224 -1.24 -8.51 10.42
CA LEU A 224 -0.24 -7.75 9.68
C LEU A 224 -0.57 -6.25 9.78
N LEU A 225 0.42 -5.45 10.12
CA LEU A 225 0.29 -3.98 10.17
C LEU A 225 1.05 -3.39 8.99
N ALA A 226 0.43 -2.43 8.33
CA ALA A 226 1.07 -1.68 7.27
C ALA A 226 0.83 -0.19 7.41
N CYS A 227 1.80 0.59 6.95
CA CYS A 227 1.81 2.03 7.11
C CYS A 227 1.75 2.74 5.75
N ILE A 228 0.85 3.71 5.63
CA ILE A 228 0.88 4.73 4.59
C ILE A 228 1.24 6.04 5.29
N PRO A 229 2.44 6.58 5.04
CA PRO A 229 2.96 7.73 5.78
C PRO A 229 2.15 8.99 5.45
N ALA A 230 1.42 9.50 6.43
CA ALA A 230 0.66 10.75 6.32
C ALA A 230 0.84 11.65 7.56
N GLY A 231 1.75 11.30 8.46
CA GLY A 231 2.08 12.10 9.65
C GLY A 231 3.25 13.06 9.42
N SER A 232 3.48 13.93 10.41
CA SER A 232 4.66 14.80 10.46
C SER A 232 5.95 14.04 10.86
N GLY A 233 5.81 12.90 11.52
CA GLY A 233 6.88 11.93 11.81
C GLY A 233 6.41 10.53 11.41
N ASN A 234 7.20 9.87 10.57
CA ASN A 234 6.91 8.55 10.01
C ASN A 234 8.13 7.63 10.19
N ALA A 235 8.70 7.60 11.40
CA ALA A 235 9.94 6.90 11.69
C ALA A 235 9.83 5.39 11.41
N MET A 236 8.69 4.78 11.74
CA MET A 236 8.45 3.36 11.43
C MET A 236 8.42 3.11 9.92
N ALA A 237 7.72 3.95 9.16
CA ALA A 237 7.64 3.82 7.70
C ALA A 237 9.04 3.94 7.07
N SER A 238 9.83 4.92 7.51
CA SER A 238 11.21 5.10 7.07
C SER A 238 12.08 3.90 7.42
N ALA A 239 11.95 3.36 8.63
CA ALA A 239 12.71 2.19 9.07
C ALA A 239 12.35 0.93 8.25
N ILE A 240 11.06 0.71 7.97
CA ILE A 240 10.58 -0.40 7.14
C ILE A 240 11.16 -0.29 5.71
N CYS A 241 11.09 0.90 5.10
CA CYS A 241 11.63 1.10 3.75
C CYS A 241 13.16 0.94 3.71
N TYR A 242 13.86 1.52 4.68
CA TYR A 242 15.30 1.33 4.81
C TYR A 242 15.69 -0.15 4.94
N ARG A 243 14.96 -0.91 5.78
CA ARG A 243 15.20 -2.35 5.97
C ARG A 243 14.81 -3.20 4.75
N SER A 244 13.84 -2.77 3.96
CA SER A 244 13.44 -3.47 2.74
C SER A 244 14.43 -3.30 1.59
N GLY A 245 15.34 -2.32 1.70
CA GLY A 245 16.28 -1.97 0.64
C GLY A 245 15.72 -0.95 -0.35
N ILE A 246 14.48 -0.49 -0.17
CA ILE A 246 13.91 0.67 -0.88
C ILE A 246 14.38 1.91 -0.12
N SER A 247 15.56 2.42 -0.47
CA SER A 247 16.14 3.63 0.14
C SER A 247 15.16 4.80 0.02
N THR A 248 14.85 5.49 1.11
CA THR A 248 13.92 6.61 1.12
C THR A 248 14.64 7.92 1.43
N GLN A 249 14.99 8.68 0.38
CA GLN A 249 15.20 10.12 0.55
C GLN A 249 14.19 10.97 -0.22
N ARG A 250 13.54 10.46 -1.27
CA ARG A 250 12.70 11.31 -2.13
C ARG A 250 11.21 10.97 -2.17
N ASN A 251 10.77 9.74 -1.90
CA ASN A 251 9.33 9.40 -1.92
C ASN A 251 8.94 8.26 -0.95
N LEU A 252 8.85 8.56 0.35
CA LEU A 252 8.49 7.59 1.40
C LEU A 252 7.10 6.97 1.19
N LEU A 253 6.13 7.75 0.72
CA LEU A 253 4.77 7.30 0.41
C LEU A 253 4.76 6.25 -0.69
N LYS A 254 5.43 6.53 -1.81
CA LYS A 254 5.57 5.60 -2.95
C LYS A 254 6.24 4.29 -2.52
N SER A 255 7.30 4.39 -1.73
CA SER A 255 8.03 3.22 -1.21
C SER A 255 7.13 2.32 -0.37
N CYS A 256 6.34 2.91 0.54
CA CYS A 256 5.37 2.16 1.34
C CYS A 256 4.26 1.54 0.48
N GLY A 257 3.76 2.27 -0.52
CA GLY A 257 2.76 1.77 -1.48
C GLY A 257 3.27 0.57 -2.29
N ILE A 258 4.54 0.58 -2.68
CA ILE A 258 5.16 -0.57 -3.36
C ILE A 258 5.26 -1.77 -2.42
N LEU A 259 5.71 -1.58 -1.18
CA LEU A 259 5.82 -2.68 -0.21
C LEU A 259 4.47 -3.33 0.11
N LEU A 260 3.41 -2.53 0.17
CA LEU A 260 2.02 -3.01 0.31
C LEU A 260 1.58 -3.89 -0.86
N ALA A 261 2.04 -3.58 -2.08
CA ALA A 261 1.66 -4.28 -3.29
C ALA A 261 2.44 -5.60 -3.51
N LEU A 262 3.54 -5.81 -2.76
CA LEU A 262 4.36 -7.01 -2.94
C LEU A 262 3.58 -8.27 -2.52
N PRO A 263 3.75 -9.39 -3.24
CA PRO A 263 3.14 -10.65 -2.85
C PRO A 263 3.69 -11.11 -1.51
N ASN A 264 2.87 -11.83 -0.76
CA ASN A 264 3.32 -12.52 0.45
C ASN A 264 4.24 -13.65 0.02
N SER A 265 5.50 -13.66 0.47
CA SER A 265 6.35 -14.83 0.23
C SER A 265 5.80 -16.03 1.01
N PRO A 266 5.88 -17.26 0.48
CA PRO A 266 5.65 -18.45 1.28
C PRO A 266 6.62 -18.49 2.48
N ASP A 267 6.14 -19.01 3.61
CA ASP A 267 6.64 -18.91 4.99
C ASP A 267 8.07 -19.42 5.29
N SER A 268 8.98 -19.51 4.33
CA SER A 268 10.25 -20.23 4.52
C SER A 268 11.47 -19.56 3.90
N PHE A 269 11.79 -18.32 4.30
CA PHE A 269 13.20 -17.89 4.32
C PHE A 269 13.41 -16.68 5.24
N ILE A 270 14.04 -16.91 6.40
CA ILE A 270 14.58 -15.84 7.26
C ILE A 270 16.10 -15.81 7.01
N PRO A 271 16.64 -14.89 6.19
CA PRO A 271 18.08 -14.77 6.05
C PRO A 271 18.66 -14.12 7.32
N HIS A 272 19.50 -14.87 8.04
CA HIS A 272 20.17 -14.46 9.27
C HIS A 272 21.19 -13.31 9.10
N LYS A 273 21.46 -12.82 7.88
CA LYS A 273 22.33 -11.66 7.64
C LYS A 273 21.82 -10.76 6.50
N PRO A 274 22.05 -9.42 6.58
CA PRO A 274 21.94 -8.55 5.42
C PRO A 274 23.09 -8.87 4.45
N SER A 275 22.78 -9.55 3.35
CA SER A 275 23.74 -9.80 2.27
C SER A 275 23.62 -8.70 1.22
N VAL A 276 24.73 -8.01 0.98
CA VAL A 276 24.95 -7.16 -0.20
C VAL A 276 25.05 -8.04 -1.46
N PRO A 277 24.57 -7.58 -2.63
CA PRO A 277 23.84 -6.32 -2.86
C PRO A 277 22.38 -6.42 -2.40
N PHE A 278 21.85 -5.33 -1.84
CA PHE A 278 20.53 -5.19 -1.22
C PHE A 278 19.41 -5.83 -2.07
N GLN A 279 19.10 -7.09 -1.77
CA GLN A 279 17.91 -7.74 -2.32
C GLN A 279 16.69 -7.15 -1.63
N LEU A 280 15.69 -6.74 -2.41
CA LEU A 280 14.37 -6.34 -1.92
C LEU A 280 13.88 -7.48 -1.03
N LYS A 281 13.82 -7.22 0.26
CA LYS A 281 13.31 -8.19 1.20
C LYS A 281 11.79 -8.08 1.14
N SER A 282 11.15 -8.92 0.31
CA SER A 282 9.68 -9.11 0.25
C SER A 282 9.11 -9.74 1.54
N TYR A 283 9.92 -9.81 2.59
CA TYR A 283 9.60 -10.48 3.83
C TYR A 283 8.81 -9.55 4.74
N TRP A 284 7.82 -10.13 5.42
CA TRP A 284 7.25 -9.53 6.62
C TRP A 284 8.40 -9.13 7.54
N GLN A 285 8.46 -7.84 7.87
CA GLN A 285 9.45 -7.37 8.82
C GLN A 285 8.95 -7.77 10.20
N MET A 286 9.65 -8.73 10.82
CA MET A 286 9.38 -9.09 12.21
C MET A 286 9.70 -7.89 13.09
N HIS A 287 8.65 -7.27 13.61
CA HIS A 287 8.75 -6.17 14.56
C HIS A 287 8.65 -6.71 15.98
N LYS A 288 9.57 -6.31 16.85
CA LYS A 288 9.59 -6.68 18.27
C LYS A 288 9.40 -5.41 19.09
N PRO A 289 8.16 -5.07 19.50
CA PRO A 289 7.92 -3.90 20.33
C PRO A 289 8.54 -4.08 21.72
N MET A 290 8.85 -2.97 22.37
CA MET A 290 9.28 -2.94 23.78
C MET A 290 8.03 -2.93 24.67
N ILE A 291 8.04 -3.74 25.73
CA ILE A 291 7.05 -3.61 26.81
C ILE A 291 7.54 -2.53 27.77
N LEU A 292 6.68 -1.59 28.07
CA LEU A 292 6.93 -0.49 28.99
C LEU A 292 5.96 -0.57 30.16
N GLU A 293 6.51 -0.42 31.35
CA GLU A 293 5.77 -0.38 32.61
C GLU A 293 6.10 0.93 33.32
N ALA A 294 5.09 1.53 33.95
CA ALA A 294 5.22 2.74 34.74
C ALA A 294 4.31 2.63 35.96
N ASP A 295 4.75 3.15 37.10
CA ASP A 295 4.05 3.01 38.39
C ASP A 295 2.61 3.53 38.37
N ASN A 296 2.33 4.51 37.50
CA ASN A 296 1.02 5.14 37.37
C ASN A 296 0.14 4.54 36.26
N TRP A 297 0.60 3.50 35.56
CA TRP A 297 -0.18 2.83 34.54
C TRP A 297 -0.89 1.61 35.12
N THR A 298 -2.17 1.47 34.80
CA THR A 298 -2.97 0.30 35.20
C THR A 298 -2.53 -0.99 34.51
N GLN A 299 -1.90 -0.86 33.33
CA GLN A 299 -1.45 -1.98 32.51
C GLN A 299 -0.16 -1.60 31.75
N PRO A 300 0.73 -2.57 31.48
CA PRO A 300 1.89 -2.35 30.60
C PRO A 300 1.46 -1.88 29.21
N ARG A 301 2.34 -1.15 28.53
CA ARG A 301 2.11 -0.66 27.16
C ARG A 301 3.20 -1.14 26.22
N LEU A 302 2.85 -1.32 24.95
CA LEU A 302 3.80 -1.60 23.89
C LEU A 302 4.31 -0.31 23.25
N CYS A 303 5.62 -0.25 23.02
CA CYS A 303 6.29 0.79 22.28
C CYS A 303 6.98 0.22 21.05
N SER A 304 6.56 0.70 19.87
CA SER A 304 7.04 0.21 18.59
C SER A 304 8.21 0.99 18.01
N VAL A 305 8.43 2.24 18.43
CA VAL A 305 9.42 3.12 17.78
C VAL A 305 10.56 3.46 18.72
N ALA A 306 10.31 4.27 19.74
CA ALA A 306 11.34 4.72 20.66
C ALA A 306 10.72 5.22 21.98
N VAL A 307 11.52 5.16 23.03
CA VAL A 307 11.29 5.89 24.27
C VAL A 307 12.36 6.98 24.34
N SER A 308 11.94 8.23 24.47
CA SER A 308 12.84 9.38 24.58
C SER A 308 12.63 10.09 25.92
N TRP A 309 13.71 10.64 26.46
CA TRP A 309 13.72 11.46 27.68
C TRP A 309 14.68 12.64 27.51
N GLY A 310 14.51 13.68 28.34
CA GLY A 310 15.31 14.89 28.32
C GLY A 310 15.07 15.72 27.07
N PHE A 311 16.16 16.22 26.48
CA PHE A 311 16.13 17.21 25.41
C PHE A 311 15.26 16.79 24.20
N ILE A 312 15.37 15.53 23.76
CA ILE A 312 14.61 15.01 22.61
C ILE A 312 13.10 15.03 22.93
N SER A 313 12.71 14.57 24.11
CA SER A 313 11.30 14.56 24.51
C SER A 313 10.73 15.98 24.69
N GLU A 314 11.57 16.94 25.09
CA GLU A 314 11.16 18.33 25.19
C GLU A 314 10.95 18.97 23.80
N VAL A 315 11.82 18.65 22.83
CA VAL A 315 11.62 19.03 21.42
C VAL A 315 10.28 18.49 20.89
N ASP A 316 10.00 17.22 21.14
CA ASP A 316 8.76 16.57 20.70
C ASP A 316 7.52 17.24 21.30
N LEU A 317 7.53 17.48 22.61
CA LEU A 317 6.42 18.11 23.33
C LEU A 317 6.19 19.56 22.88
N ARG A 318 7.26 20.37 22.84
CA ARG A 318 7.17 21.80 22.55
C ARG A 318 6.94 22.10 21.07
N SER A 319 7.18 21.16 20.18
CA SER A 319 6.90 21.33 18.75
C SER A 319 5.46 21.01 18.35
N ASP A 320 4.62 20.53 19.28
CA ASP A 320 3.26 20.05 18.96
C ASP A 320 2.34 21.16 18.41
N PHE A 321 2.49 22.41 18.89
CA PHE A 321 1.72 23.55 18.38
C PHE A 321 2.07 23.93 16.93
N MET A 322 3.22 23.46 16.43
CA MET A 322 3.73 23.74 15.07
C MET A 322 3.48 22.58 14.09
N ARG A 323 2.51 21.70 14.38
CA ARG A 323 2.19 20.54 13.51
C ARG A 323 1.96 20.88 12.04
N ILE A 324 1.45 22.08 11.74
CA ILE A 324 1.21 22.58 10.38
C ILE A 324 2.52 22.61 9.56
N LEU A 325 3.67 22.80 10.21
CA LEU A 325 4.99 22.84 9.55
C LEU A 325 5.56 21.45 9.25
N GLY A 326 4.81 20.38 9.50
CA GLY A 326 5.26 19.01 9.22
C GLY A 326 6.50 18.63 10.02
N SER A 327 7.48 17.98 9.39
CA SER A 327 8.70 17.51 10.04
C SER A 327 9.67 18.64 10.42
N VAL A 328 9.57 19.81 9.78
CA VAL A 328 10.46 20.97 10.03
C VAL A 328 10.31 21.49 11.45
N ARG A 329 9.14 21.29 12.08
CA ARG A 329 8.87 21.70 13.47
C ARG A 329 9.92 21.19 14.47
N PHE A 330 10.42 19.98 14.25
CA PHE A 330 11.41 19.37 15.13
C PHE A 330 12.74 20.13 15.06
N GLN A 331 13.16 20.54 13.86
CA GLN A 331 14.40 21.29 13.65
C GLN A 331 14.33 22.69 14.25
N ILE A 332 13.19 23.38 14.09
CA ILE A 332 12.99 24.73 14.63
C ILE A 332 13.08 24.71 16.16
N ILE A 333 12.32 23.82 16.81
CA ILE A 333 12.32 23.74 18.28
C ILE A 333 13.66 23.25 18.81
N PHE A 334 14.30 22.28 18.13
CA PHE A 334 15.65 21.85 18.47
C PHE A 334 16.63 23.03 18.48
N ALA A 335 16.64 23.84 17.42
CA ALA A 335 17.50 25.02 17.32
C ALA A 335 17.17 26.07 18.40
N TYR A 336 15.88 26.33 18.63
CA TYR A 336 15.42 27.28 19.65
C TYR A 336 15.87 26.87 21.06
N LEU A 337 15.70 25.59 21.42
CA LEU A 337 16.11 25.06 22.73
C LEU A 337 17.63 25.08 22.89
N LEU A 338 18.36 24.79 21.82
CA LEU A 338 19.83 24.83 21.83
C LEU A 338 20.33 26.26 22.07
N MET A 339 19.77 27.24 21.36
CA MET A 339 20.13 28.66 21.52
C MET A 339 19.73 29.22 22.89
N SER A 340 18.58 28.81 23.42
CA SER A 340 18.09 29.31 24.71
C SER A 340 18.90 28.79 25.90
N ASN A 341 19.45 27.56 25.80
CA ASN A 341 20.31 26.98 26.83
C ASN A 341 21.79 27.38 26.70
N LEU A 342 22.24 27.86 25.53
CA LEU A 342 23.58 28.42 25.32
C LEU A 342 23.73 29.87 25.82
N VAL A 343 22.62 30.54 26.16
CA VAL A 343 22.59 31.95 26.63
C VAL A 343 22.46 32.05 28.17
N MET A 344 22.47 30.92 28.88
CA MET A 344 22.64 30.84 30.35
C MET A 344 24.07 30.49 30.72
#